data_AF-A0AAE1WDH8-F1
#
_entry.id   AF-A0AAE1WDH8-F1
#
_cell.length_a   1.000
_cell.length_b   1.000
_cell.length_c   1.000
_cell.angle_alpha   90.00
_cell.angle_beta   90.00
_cell.angle_gamma   90.00
#
_symmetry.space_group_name_H-M   'P 1'
#
loop_
_entity.id
_entity.type
_entity.pdbx_description
1 polymer ?
#
loop_
_entity_poly.entity_id
_entity_poly.type
_entity_poly.pdbx_seq_one_letter_code
_entity_poly.pdbx_strand_id
1 'polypeptide(L)'
;MVTVISRWDRQQRQLRLQRHGLFPRKLGLSSSRRKLFRSLLITLAIIAILPPLYFHFSLRRFHQIQLRNCGWMQSPPLVCAHGGDSTKAFPNTMNAYNNALSSGVDCIEIDVSRSSDGVLFALHDRDLQRISGNSTSRVGYLTMEEIADLGSSLQHSLEFHDVNIPTIEDALKFVSGSVRQVILDAKVGPPLFEKGLAKDILSV
;
A
#
# COMPACT_ATOMS: atom_id res chain seq x y z
N MET A 1 89.63 -6.10 -29.53
CA MET A 1 89.80 -6.80 -30.82
C MET A 1 88.43 -6.84 -31.50
N VAL A 2 88.19 -5.97 -32.48
CA VAL A 2 86.88 -5.82 -33.15
C VAL A 2 86.86 -6.74 -34.37
N THR A 3 86.00 -7.74 -34.37
CA THR A 3 85.89 -8.69 -35.49
C THR A 3 85.07 -8.08 -36.61
N VAL A 4 85.73 -7.70 -37.71
CA VAL A 4 85.07 -7.22 -38.93
C VAL A 4 84.43 -8.43 -39.63
N ILE A 5 83.11 -8.58 -39.52
CA ILE A 5 82.37 -9.60 -40.25
C ILE A 5 82.31 -9.19 -41.73
N SER A 6 82.88 -10.03 -42.59
CA SER A 6 82.94 -9.79 -44.03
C SER A 6 81.54 -9.76 -44.65
N ARG A 7 81.37 -9.02 -45.75
CA ARG A 7 80.12 -8.98 -46.52
C ARG A 7 79.72 -10.37 -47.05
N TRP A 8 80.71 -11.24 -47.25
CA TRP A 8 80.56 -12.62 -47.70
C TRP A 8 79.91 -13.51 -46.63
N ASP A 9 80.27 -13.35 -45.35
CA ASP A 9 79.66 -14.09 -44.24
C ASP A 9 78.18 -13.73 -44.03
N ARG A 10 77.81 -12.48 -44.27
CA ARG A 10 76.39 -12.06 -44.22
C ARG A 10 75.57 -12.69 -45.34
N GLN A 11 76.13 -12.81 -46.53
CA GLN A 11 75.46 -13.40 -47.69
C GLN A 11 75.30 -14.92 -47.53
N GLN A 12 76.32 -15.60 -46.99
CA GLN A 12 76.26 -17.03 -46.67
C GLN A 12 75.29 -17.36 -45.52
N ARG A 13 75.16 -16.48 -44.52
CA ARG A 13 74.12 -16.64 -43.47
C ARG A 13 72.70 -16.52 -44.03
N GLN A 14 72.44 -15.57 -44.94
CA GLN A 14 71.11 -15.45 -45.54
C GLN A 14 70.76 -16.65 -46.43
N LEU A 15 71.73 -17.18 -47.19
CA LEU A 15 71.53 -18.38 -48.02
C LEU A 15 71.33 -19.65 -47.18
N ARG A 16 71.98 -19.77 -46.01
CA ARG A 16 71.73 -20.87 -45.05
C ARG A 16 70.34 -20.80 -44.41
N LEU A 17 69.86 -19.59 -44.10
CA LEU A 17 68.53 -19.38 -43.52
C LEU A 17 67.39 -19.62 -44.53
N GLN A 18 67.66 -19.54 -45.84
CA GLN A 18 66.70 -19.92 -46.88
C GLN A 18 66.69 -21.43 -47.20
N ARG A 19 67.82 -22.14 -47.03
CA ARG A 19 67.92 -23.59 -47.31
C ARG A 19 67.34 -24.48 -46.21
N HIS A 20 67.41 -24.06 -44.95
CA HIS A 20 66.63 -24.69 -43.89
C HIS A 20 65.31 -23.93 -43.79
N GLY A 21 64.19 -24.56 -44.20
CA GLY A 21 62.84 -23.98 -44.18
C GLY A 21 62.30 -23.62 -42.79
N LEU A 22 63.03 -22.79 -42.04
CA LEU A 22 62.76 -22.31 -40.69
C LEU A 22 62.03 -20.96 -40.68
N PHE A 23 61.40 -20.59 -41.79
CA PHE A 23 60.29 -19.66 -41.73
C PHE A 23 59.00 -20.49 -41.72
N PRO A 24 58.21 -20.48 -40.64
CA PRO A 24 56.86 -21.02 -40.74
C PRO A 24 56.18 -20.26 -41.86
N ARG A 25 55.70 -20.98 -42.90
CA ARG A 25 54.73 -20.41 -43.84
C ARG A 25 53.67 -19.77 -42.97
N LYS A 26 53.54 -18.43 -42.99
CA LYS A 26 52.40 -17.77 -42.38
C LYS A 26 51.19 -18.45 -42.98
N LEU A 27 50.50 -19.29 -42.20
CA LEU A 27 49.17 -19.81 -42.51
C LEU A 27 48.22 -18.60 -42.45
N GLY A 28 48.40 -17.71 -43.41
CA GLY A 28 47.58 -16.53 -43.59
C GLY A 28 46.24 -17.02 -44.10
N LEU A 29 45.25 -17.04 -43.23
CA LEU A 29 43.86 -17.19 -43.62
C LEU A 29 43.59 -16.24 -44.81
N SER A 30 42.95 -16.77 -45.87
CA SER A 30 42.49 -15.97 -47.01
C SER A 30 41.74 -14.72 -46.52
N SER A 31 41.80 -13.60 -47.26
CA SER A 31 41.10 -12.35 -46.91
C SER A 31 39.63 -12.60 -46.53
N SER A 32 38.96 -13.51 -47.24
CA SER A 32 37.60 -13.95 -46.93
C SER A 32 37.48 -14.68 -45.58
N ARG A 33 38.41 -15.59 -45.27
CA ARG A 33 38.45 -16.30 -43.97
C ARG A 33 38.78 -15.37 -42.80
N ARG A 34 39.61 -14.33 -43.01
CA ARG A 34 39.87 -13.29 -41.99
C ARG A 34 38.64 -12.42 -41.72
N LYS A 35 37.87 -12.07 -42.76
CA LYS A 35 36.60 -11.36 -42.60
C LYS A 35 35.57 -12.19 -41.86
N LEU A 36 35.44 -13.48 -42.22
CA LEU A 36 34.58 -14.44 -41.51
C LEU A 36 34.98 -14.59 -40.03
N PHE A 37 36.27 -14.77 -39.74
CA PHE A 37 36.77 -14.88 -38.37
C PHE A 37 36.52 -13.62 -37.55
N ARG A 38 36.73 -12.43 -38.13
CA ARG A 38 36.39 -11.15 -37.48
C ARG A 38 34.89 -11.01 -37.22
N SER A 39 34.05 -11.39 -38.18
CA SER A 39 32.59 -11.38 -38.01
C SER A 39 32.17 -12.30 -36.88
N LEU A 40 32.75 -13.51 -36.80
CA LEU A 40 32.48 -14.49 -35.74
C LEU A 40 32.87 -13.96 -34.35
N LEU A 41 34.02 -13.30 -34.24
CA LEU A 41 34.46 -12.69 -32.98
C LEU A 41 33.55 -11.54 -32.55
N ILE A 42 33.08 -10.72 -33.49
CA ILE A 42 32.14 -9.62 -33.20
C ILE A 42 30.79 -10.18 -32.73
N THR A 43 30.26 -11.21 -33.39
CA THR A 43 29.01 -11.84 -32.94
C THR A 43 29.16 -12.49 -31.57
N LEU A 44 30.26 -13.19 -31.30
CA LEU A 44 30.54 -13.74 -29.96
C LEU A 44 30.65 -12.64 -28.90
N ALA A 45 31.30 -11.53 -29.21
CA ALA A 45 31.39 -10.39 -28.29
C ALA A 45 30.01 -9.78 -28.00
N ILE A 46 29.16 -9.60 -29.03
CA ILE A 46 27.78 -9.11 -28.85
C ILE A 46 26.98 -10.08 -27.97
N ILE A 47 27.05 -11.39 -28.26
CA ILE A 47 26.38 -12.43 -27.48
C ILE A 47 26.87 -12.44 -26.04
N ALA A 48 28.15 -12.16 -25.77
CA ALA A 48 28.69 -12.11 -24.42
C ALA A 48 28.24 -10.86 -23.64
N ILE A 49 27.94 -9.75 -24.32
CA ILE A 49 27.56 -8.47 -23.69
C ILE A 49 26.04 -8.37 -23.46
N LEU A 50 25.23 -9.06 -24.27
CA LEU A 50 23.77 -9.04 -24.15
C LEU A 50 23.24 -9.55 -22.79
N PRO A 51 23.71 -10.69 -22.23
CA PRO A 51 23.22 -11.17 -20.94
C PRO A 51 23.57 -10.24 -19.78
N PRO A 52 24.81 -9.72 -19.61
CA PRO A 52 25.11 -8.73 -18.57
C PRO A 52 24.30 -7.45 -18.69
N LEU A 53 24.07 -6.94 -19.91
CA LEU A 53 23.21 -5.77 -20.12
C LEU A 53 21.75 -6.08 -19.76
N TYR A 54 21.21 -7.19 -20.26
CA TYR A 54 19.86 -7.64 -19.92
C TYR A 54 19.72 -7.81 -18.41
N PHE A 55 20.70 -8.43 -17.74
CA PHE A 55 20.68 -8.64 -16.30
C PHE A 55 20.84 -7.32 -15.54
N HIS A 56 21.66 -6.37 -15.99
CA HIS A 56 21.79 -5.04 -15.37
C HIS A 56 20.46 -4.26 -15.40
N PHE A 57 19.77 -4.25 -16.54
CA PHE A 57 18.48 -3.57 -16.68
C PHE A 57 17.32 -4.36 -16.03
N SER A 58 17.37 -5.70 -16.07
CA SER A 58 16.37 -6.57 -15.43
C SER A 58 16.50 -6.60 -13.91
N LEU A 59 17.73 -6.53 -13.36
CA LEU A 59 17.97 -6.39 -11.92
C LEU A 59 17.41 -5.08 -11.36
N ARG A 60 17.47 -3.97 -12.10
CA ARG A 60 16.77 -2.74 -11.69
C ARG A 60 15.25 -2.96 -11.58
N ARG A 61 14.68 -3.76 -12.48
CA ARG A 61 13.26 -4.15 -12.40
C ARG A 61 12.98 -5.03 -11.18
N PHE A 62 13.86 -5.98 -10.85
CA PHE A 62 13.74 -6.80 -9.63
C PHE A 62 13.86 -5.98 -8.34
N HIS A 63 14.79 -5.03 -8.28
CA HIS A 63 14.93 -4.12 -7.14
C HIS A 63 13.69 -3.22 -6.98
N GLN A 64 13.13 -2.71 -8.09
CA GLN A 64 11.85 -2.01 -8.08
C GLN A 64 10.67 -2.90 -7.66
N ILE A 65 10.65 -4.18 -8.04
CA ILE A 65 9.62 -5.13 -7.60
C ILE A 65 9.75 -5.41 -6.09
N GLN A 66 10.96 -5.55 -5.54
CA GLN A 66 11.17 -5.69 -4.10
C GLN A 66 10.74 -4.45 -3.31
N LEU A 67 11.03 -3.25 -3.80
CA LEU A 67 10.60 -2.00 -3.15
C LEU A 67 9.08 -1.77 -3.23
N ARG A 68 8.42 -2.26 -4.28
CA ARG A 68 6.95 -2.14 -4.44
C ARG A 68 6.15 -3.01 -3.47
N ASN A 69 6.71 -4.09 -2.95
CA ASN A 69 5.99 -5.01 -2.07
C ASN A 69 6.03 -4.64 -0.58
N CYS A 70 6.72 -3.57 -0.20
CA CYS A 70 6.96 -3.26 1.22
C CYS A 70 6.78 -1.78 1.60
N GLY A 71 6.07 -0.98 0.79
CA GLY A 71 5.80 0.43 1.11
C GLY A 71 5.11 0.61 2.47
N TRP A 72 4.25 -0.33 2.86
CA TRP A 72 3.60 -0.39 4.17
C TRP A 72 4.55 -0.61 5.37
N MET A 73 5.81 -1.02 5.17
CA MET A 73 6.77 -1.06 6.30
C MET A 73 7.26 0.34 6.68
N GLN A 74 7.28 1.28 5.74
CA GLN A 74 7.70 2.67 5.99
C GLN A 74 6.51 3.53 6.44
N SER A 75 5.31 3.21 5.96
CA SER A 75 4.05 3.84 6.36
C SER A 75 3.02 2.75 6.64
N PRO A 76 2.97 2.18 7.86
CA PRO A 76 2.00 1.14 8.19
C PRO A 76 0.58 1.66 8.02
N PRO A 77 -0.36 0.81 7.56
CA PRO A 77 -1.76 1.19 7.49
C PRO A 77 -2.28 1.50 8.90
N LEU A 78 -3.22 2.44 8.98
CA LEU A 78 -3.94 2.70 10.23
C LEU A 78 -4.88 1.54 10.55
N VAL A 79 -4.93 1.14 11.82
CA VAL A 79 -5.94 0.21 12.33
C VAL A 79 -7.12 1.01 12.86
N CYS A 80 -8.25 0.96 12.14
CA CYS A 80 -9.47 1.68 12.53
C CYS A 80 -10.52 0.74 13.12
N ALA A 81 -11.06 1.09 14.29
CA ALA A 81 -12.22 0.43 14.87
C ALA A 81 -13.51 0.96 14.26
N HIS A 82 -14.27 0.11 13.57
CA HIS A 82 -15.54 0.42 12.90
C HIS A 82 -16.69 0.45 13.91
N GLY A 83 -17.20 1.64 14.22
CA GLY A 83 -18.14 1.85 15.34
C GLY A 83 -17.55 1.49 16.71
N GLY A 84 -16.22 1.51 16.88
CA GLY A 84 -15.54 1.01 18.09
C GLY A 84 -15.29 -0.51 18.08
N ASP A 85 -15.00 -1.09 19.25
CA ASP A 85 -14.81 -2.54 19.41
C ASP A 85 -16.13 -3.20 19.80
N SER A 86 -16.79 -3.78 18.80
CA SER A 86 -18.08 -4.44 18.92
C SER A 86 -17.99 -5.93 19.34
N THR A 87 -16.83 -6.39 19.83
CA THR A 87 -16.67 -7.80 20.26
C THR A 87 -17.49 -8.10 21.51
N LYS A 88 -17.63 -7.11 22.41
CA LYS A 88 -18.33 -7.24 23.71
C LYS A 88 -19.30 -6.09 24.01
N ALA A 89 -19.53 -5.22 23.04
CA ALA A 89 -20.42 -4.06 23.16
C ALA A 89 -21.14 -3.85 21.83
N PHE A 90 -22.26 -3.13 21.84
CA PHE A 90 -22.87 -2.69 20.59
C PHE A 90 -22.00 -1.62 19.91
N PRO A 91 -21.87 -1.64 18.57
CA PRO A 91 -21.13 -0.60 17.86
C PRO A 91 -21.79 0.76 18.08
N ASN A 92 -21.00 1.82 18.01
CA ASN A 92 -21.37 3.21 18.27
C ASN A 92 -21.88 3.49 19.69
N THR A 93 -21.36 2.76 20.68
CA THR A 93 -21.60 3.02 22.10
C THR A 93 -20.33 3.48 22.79
N MET A 94 -20.48 4.17 23.93
CA MET A 94 -19.34 4.59 24.75
C MET A 94 -18.47 3.40 25.18
N ASN A 95 -19.08 2.25 25.48
CA ASN A 95 -18.36 1.02 25.80
C ASN A 95 -17.57 0.45 24.61
N ALA A 96 -18.13 0.45 23.39
CA ALA A 96 -17.39 0.04 22.21
C ALA A 96 -16.19 0.96 21.95
N TYR A 97 -16.35 2.27 22.14
CA TYR A 97 -15.24 3.22 22.04
C TYR A 97 -14.19 2.96 23.10
N ASN A 98 -14.58 2.77 24.36
CA ASN A 98 -13.65 2.49 25.45
C ASN A 98 -12.83 1.20 25.21
N ASN A 99 -13.47 0.15 24.71
CA ASN A 99 -12.80 -1.10 24.35
C ASN A 99 -11.81 -0.90 23.19
N ALA A 100 -12.18 -0.12 22.17
CA ALA A 100 -11.29 0.21 21.06
C ALA A 100 -10.07 1.00 21.51
N LEU A 101 -10.28 2.04 22.33
CA LEU A 101 -9.19 2.84 22.94
C LEU A 101 -8.25 1.95 23.77
N SER A 102 -8.81 1.04 24.57
CA SER A 102 -8.03 0.09 25.37
C SER A 102 -7.20 -0.88 24.52
N SER A 103 -7.62 -1.12 23.28
CA SER A 103 -6.91 -1.94 22.30
C SER A 103 -5.83 -1.17 21.52
N GLY A 104 -5.71 0.14 21.71
CA GLY A 104 -4.66 0.98 21.11
C GLY A 104 -4.83 1.20 19.60
N VAL A 105 -6.07 1.26 19.12
CA VAL A 105 -6.35 1.52 17.70
C VAL A 105 -5.87 2.91 17.26
N ASP A 106 -5.50 3.04 15.99
CA ASP A 106 -5.05 4.32 15.44
C ASP A 106 -6.21 5.27 15.16
N CYS A 107 -7.39 4.71 14.88
CA CYS A 107 -8.58 5.44 14.49
C CYS A 107 -9.86 4.77 15.00
N ILE A 108 -10.90 5.59 15.15
CA ILE A 108 -12.27 5.13 15.40
C ILE A 108 -13.15 5.72 14.30
N GLU A 109 -13.97 4.88 13.69
CA GLU A 109 -15.06 5.29 12.82
C GLU A 109 -16.36 5.37 13.64
N ILE A 110 -17.18 6.38 13.35
CA ILE A 110 -18.44 6.67 14.01
C ILE A 110 -19.49 6.94 12.94
N ASP A 111 -20.56 6.15 12.97
CA ASP A 111 -21.71 6.34 12.09
C ASP A 111 -22.54 7.53 12.58
N VAL A 112 -22.88 8.46 11.69
CA VAL A 112 -23.63 9.67 12.03
C VAL A 112 -25.03 9.64 11.44
N SER A 113 -26.04 9.67 12.32
CA SER A 113 -27.44 9.88 11.96
C SER A 113 -27.99 11.15 12.60
N ARG A 114 -29.09 11.69 12.06
CA ARG A 114 -29.69 12.94 12.51
C ARG A 114 -31.17 12.74 12.86
N SER A 115 -31.59 13.29 13.98
CA SER A 115 -33.00 13.36 14.40
C SER A 115 -33.80 14.44 13.67
N SER A 116 -35.13 14.45 13.84
CA SER A 116 -36.03 15.42 13.20
C SER A 116 -35.78 16.88 13.65
N ASP A 117 -35.32 17.06 14.89
CA ASP A 117 -34.94 18.34 15.51
C ASP A 117 -33.46 18.71 15.28
N GLY A 118 -32.70 17.86 14.60
CA GLY A 118 -31.36 18.16 14.12
C GLY A 118 -30.20 17.78 15.02
N VAL A 119 -30.44 17.01 16.07
CA VAL A 119 -29.39 16.42 16.91
C VAL A 119 -28.69 15.30 16.15
N LEU A 120 -27.36 15.25 16.25
CA LEU A 120 -26.53 14.23 15.64
C LEU A 120 -26.24 13.11 16.64
N PHE A 121 -26.48 11.87 16.22
CA PHE A 121 -26.29 10.66 17.00
C PHE A 121 -25.26 9.74 16.38
N ALA A 122 -24.50 9.07 17.23
CA ALA A 122 -23.63 7.95 16.87
C ALA A 122 -24.50 6.71 16.62
N LEU A 123 -24.97 6.54 15.39
CA LEU A 123 -25.96 5.52 15.06
C LEU A 123 -25.91 5.12 13.59
N HIS A 124 -25.73 3.82 13.36
CA HIS A 124 -25.69 3.21 12.04
C HIS A 124 -27.07 3.03 11.39
N ASP A 125 -28.03 2.52 12.15
CA ASP A 125 -29.30 2.03 11.60
C ASP A 125 -30.29 3.17 11.41
N ARG A 126 -31.07 3.09 10.32
CA ARG A 126 -32.10 4.09 10.04
C ARG A 126 -33.37 3.87 10.85
N ASP A 127 -33.66 2.62 11.17
CA ASP A 127 -34.69 2.25 12.12
C ASP A 127 -34.08 1.96 13.49
N LEU A 128 -34.92 2.08 14.51
CA LEU A 128 -34.53 1.81 15.89
C LEU A 128 -34.88 0.38 16.29
N GLN A 129 -35.02 -0.59 15.37
CA GLN A 129 -35.45 -1.94 15.76
C GLN A 129 -34.47 -2.58 16.73
N ARG A 130 -33.16 -2.40 16.51
CA ARG A 130 -32.11 -2.94 17.39
C ARG A 130 -32.11 -2.30 18.78
N ILE A 131 -32.65 -1.09 18.91
CA ILE A 131 -32.55 -0.25 20.11
C ILE A 131 -33.88 -0.13 20.86
N SER A 132 -35.01 -0.29 20.17
CA SER A 132 -36.36 -0.14 20.72
C SER A 132 -37.27 -1.36 20.49
N GLY A 133 -36.80 -2.35 19.71
CA GLY A 133 -37.65 -3.45 19.23
C GLY A 133 -38.67 -3.03 18.16
N ASN A 134 -38.74 -1.74 17.80
CA ASN A 134 -39.71 -1.20 16.86
C ASN A 134 -39.07 -0.80 15.52
N SER A 135 -39.36 -1.56 14.46
CA SER A 135 -38.88 -1.32 13.09
C SER A 135 -39.56 -0.17 12.35
N THR A 136 -40.66 0.36 12.90
CA THR A 136 -41.36 1.52 12.31
C THR A 136 -40.78 2.84 12.78
N SER A 137 -40.07 2.84 13.90
CA SER A 137 -39.41 4.02 14.47
C SER A 137 -38.15 4.34 13.68
N ARG A 138 -38.14 5.48 12.99
CA ARG A 138 -37.03 5.92 12.14
C ARG A 138 -36.40 7.18 12.71
N VAL A 139 -35.08 7.18 12.85
CA VAL A 139 -34.30 8.23 13.53
C VAL A 139 -34.63 9.62 13.00
N GLY A 140 -34.64 9.81 11.68
CA GLY A 140 -34.92 11.11 11.07
C GLY A 140 -36.32 11.66 11.34
N TYR A 141 -37.28 10.81 11.70
CA TYR A 141 -38.67 11.23 11.98
C TYR A 141 -38.92 11.52 13.47
N LEU A 142 -37.95 11.25 14.34
CA LEU A 142 -38.09 11.36 15.78
C LEU A 142 -37.16 12.45 16.31
N THR A 143 -37.62 13.18 17.32
CA THR A 143 -36.82 14.14 18.09
C THR A 143 -35.83 13.43 19.00
N MET A 144 -34.86 14.16 19.55
CA MET A 144 -33.92 13.62 20.53
C MET A 144 -34.62 13.01 21.74
N GLU A 145 -35.67 13.68 22.24
CA GLU A 145 -36.46 13.22 23.40
C GLU A 145 -37.19 11.91 23.08
N GLU A 146 -37.87 11.82 21.93
CA GLU A 146 -38.55 10.59 21.50
C GLU A 146 -37.57 9.40 21.30
N ILE A 147 -36.36 9.67 20.80
CA ILE A 147 -35.31 8.64 20.64
C ILE A 147 -34.83 8.15 22.01
N ALA A 148 -34.62 9.07 22.97
CA ALA A 148 -34.17 8.73 24.31
C ALA A 148 -35.20 7.88 25.08
N ASP A 149 -36.49 8.19 24.93
CA ASP A 149 -37.59 7.44 25.53
C ASP A 149 -37.67 6.00 24.99
N LEU A 150 -37.49 5.84 23.67
CA LEU A 150 -37.46 4.52 23.02
C LEU A 150 -36.29 3.66 23.50
N GLY A 151 -35.09 4.23 23.63
CA GLY A 151 -33.91 3.50 24.11
C GLY A 151 -34.05 3.02 25.56
N SER A 152 -34.67 3.84 26.41
CA SER A 152 -34.92 3.51 27.83
C SER A 152 -35.84 2.29 27.98
N SER A 153 -36.80 2.10 27.06
CA SER A 153 -37.74 0.98 27.12
C SER A 153 -37.11 -0.40 26.85
N LEU A 154 -36.02 -0.47 26.08
CA LEU A 154 -35.37 -1.74 25.72
C LEU A 154 -34.25 -2.15 26.68
N GLN A 155 -33.62 -1.19 27.39
CA GLN A 155 -32.56 -1.45 28.38
C GLN A 155 -32.98 -2.46 29.48
N HIS A 156 -34.28 -2.62 29.72
CA HIS A 156 -34.81 -3.60 30.68
C HIS A 156 -34.84 -5.05 30.17
N SER A 157 -34.59 -5.32 28.88
CA SER A 157 -34.83 -6.65 28.27
C SER A 157 -33.59 -7.35 27.70
N LEU A 158 -32.43 -6.70 27.62
CA LEU A 158 -31.20 -7.27 27.06
C LEU A 158 -30.10 -7.43 28.12
N GLU A 159 -29.27 -8.46 28.00
CA GLU A 159 -28.06 -8.68 28.85
C GLU A 159 -27.02 -7.56 28.72
N PHE A 160 -27.16 -6.69 27.71
CA PHE A 160 -26.32 -5.53 27.50
C PHE A 160 -27.02 -4.28 28.04
N HIS A 161 -26.68 -3.91 29.28
CA HIS A 161 -27.24 -2.76 30.02
C HIS A 161 -26.84 -1.36 29.47
N ASP A 162 -26.37 -1.26 28.23
CA ASP A 162 -25.78 -0.03 27.70
C ASP A 162 -26.33 0.32 26.31
N VAL A 163 -27.66 0.43 26.23
CA VAL A 163 -28.39 0.82 25.01
C VAL A 163 -28.60 2.34 24.95
N ASN A 164 -27.69 3.13 25.52
CA ASN A 164 -27.74 4.58 25.37
C ASN A 164 -27.07 4.97 24.04
N ILE A 165 -27.77 5.70 23.19
CA ILE A 165 -27.24 6.18 21.91
C ILE A 165 -26.48 7.49 22.20
N PRO A 166 -25.14 7.53 22.06
CA PRO A 166 -24.41 8.76 22.30
C PRO A 166 -24.70 9.79 21.23
N THR A 167 -24.65 11.08 21.61
CA THR A 167 -24.58 12.16 20.63
C THR A 167 -23.19 12.15 19.97
N ILE A 168 -23.08 12.75 18.78
CA ILE A 168 -21.77 12.92 18.13
C ILE A 168 -20.85 13.80 18.96
N GLU A 169 -21.38 14.83 19.64
CA GLU A 169 -20.59 15.68 20.52
C GLU A 169 -19.96 14.87 21.68
N ASP A 170 -20.76 14.02 22.35
CA ASP A 170 -20.27 13.17 23.43
C ASP A 170 -19.23 12.16 22.94
N ALA A 171 -19.51 11.52 21.80
CA ALA A 171 -18.59 10.55 21.21
C ALA A 171 -17.26 11.20 20.83
N LEU A 172 -17.29 12.34 20.13
CA LEU A 172 -16.08 13.08 19.72
C LEU A 172 -15.29 13.58 20.93
N LYS A 173 -15.96 14.12 21.94
CA LYS A 173 -15.32 14.54 23.20
C LYS A 173 -14.60 13.39 23.88
N PHE A 174 -15.13 12.18 23.77
CA PHE A 174 -14.53 10.98 24.35
C PHE A 174 -13.34 10.45 23.56
N VAL A 175 -13.42 10.40 22.23
CA VAL A 175 -12.40 9.72 21.41
C VAL A 175 -11.32 10.62 20.82
N SER A 176 -11.62 11.89 20.53
CA SER A 176 -10.76 12.76 19.70
C SER A 176 -9.38 13.03 20.29
N GLY A 177 -9.23 13.03 21.62
CA GLY A 177 -7.94 13.19 22.30
C GLY A 177 -7.10 11.91 22.40
N SER A 178 -7.67 10.76 22.01
CA SER A 178 -7.12 9.43 22.32
C SER A 178 -6.69 8.64 21.08
N VAL A 179 -7.09 9.06 19.88
CA VAL A 179 -6.74 8.42 18.60
C VAL A 179 -6.10 9.42 17.65
N ARG A 180 -5.39 8.92 16.62
CA ARG A 180 -4.77 9.78 15.59
C ARG A 180 -5.79 10.40 14.66
N GLN A 181 -6.89 9.68 14.41
CA GLN A 181 -7.92 10.10 13.47
C GLN A 181 -9.30 9.58 13.90
N VAL A 182 -10.31 10.41 13.75
CA VAL A 182 -11.72 10.00 13.83
C VAL A 182 -12.31 10.07 12.43
N ILE A 183 -13.09 9.08 12.05
CA ILE A 183 -13.80 9.01 10.77
C ILE A 183 -15.29 9.12 11.07
N LEU A 184 -15.97 10.12 10.52
CA LEU A 184 -17.42 10.24 10.63
C LEU A 184 -18.06 9.71 9.34
N ASP A 185 -18.82 8.61 9.43
CA ASP A 185 -19.58 8.07 8.31
C ASP A 185 -21.03 8.60 8.32
N ALA A 186 -21.33 9.54 7.43
CA ALA A 186 -22.66 10.14 7.35
C ALA A 186 -23.68 9.15 6.78
N LYS A 187 -24.60 8.68 7.62
CA LYS A 187 -25.71 7.82 7.18
C LYS A 187 -26.81 8.64 6.52
N VAL A 188 -26.80 8.58 5.19
CA VAL A 188 -27.81 9.20 4.32
C VAL A 188 -28.89 8.19 3.94
N GLY A 189 -30.17 8.61 3.88
CA GLY A 189 -31.34 7.84 3.43
C GLY A 189 -32.60 8.66 3.09
N PRO A 190 -33.45 8.21 2.13
CA PRO A 190 -34.66 8.94 1.73
C PRO A 190 -35.77 8.98 2.80
N PRO A 191 -36.69 9.98 2.78
CA PRO A 191 -36.64 11.25 2.06
C PRO A 191 -36.63 12.45 3.03
N LEU A 192 -35.62 13.32 2.92
CA LEU A 192 -35.57 14.71 3.46
C LEU A 192 -34.81 14.99 4.78
N PHE A 193 -34.17 14.03 5.45
CA PHE A 193 -33.42 14.30 6.70
C PHE A 193 -31.97 14.79 6.50
N GLU A 194 -31.52 14.87 5.25
CA GLU A 194 -30.10 15.10 4.94
C GLU A 194 -29.77 16.55 4.60
N LYS A 195 -30.79 17.40 4.36
CA LYS A 195 -30.54 18.78 3.96
C LYS A 195 -29.90 19.52 5.14
N GLY A 196 -28.64 19.88 4.97
CA GLY A 196 -27.85 20.52 6.04
C GLY A 196 -27.07 19.53 6.91
N LEU A 197 -27.22 18.21 6.75
CA LEU A 197 -26.49 17.21 7.54
C LEU A 197 -24.98 17.43 7.49
N ALA A 198 -24.41 17.63 6.30
CA ALA A 198 -22.98 17.91 6.16
C ALA A 198 -22.57 19.20 6.87
N LYS A 199 -23.42 20.24 6.85
CA LYS A 199 -23.16 21.50 7.55
C LYS A 199 -23.18 21.29 9.07
N ASP A 200 -24.14 20.51 9.55
CA ASP A 200 -24.32 20.25 10.97
C ASP A 200 -23.17 19.37 11.50
N ILE A 201 -22.74 18.35 10.74
CA ILE A 201 -21.55 17.54 11.06
C ILE A 201 -20.30 18.41 11.17
N LEU A 202 -20.11 19.35 10.24
CA LEU A 202 -18.97 20.27 10.25
C LEU A 202 -19.05 21.35 11.33
N SER A 203 -20.19 21.47 12.03
CA SER A 203 -20.39 22.47 13.08
C SER A 203 -20.16 21.95 14.50
N VAL A 204 -20.00 20.64 14.66
CA VAL A 204 -19.57 19.98 15.90
C VAL A 204 -18.06 20.14 16.06
#